data_AF-A0A0F8WGG5-F1
#
_entry.id   AF-A0A0F8WGG5-F1
#
_cell.length_a   1.000
_cell.length_b   1.000
_cell.length_c   1.000
_cell.angle_alpha   90.00
_cell.angle_beta   90.00
_cell.angle_gamma   90.00
#
_symmetry.space_group_name_H-M   'P 1'
#
loop_
_entity.id
_entity.type
_entity.pdbx_description
1 polymer ?
#
loop_
_entity_poly.entity_id
_entity_poly.type
_entity_poly.pdbx_seq_one_letter_code
_entity_poly.pdbx_strand_id
1 'polypeptide(L)'
;MWKQIADVINSGRKFLITSHLFLEGDAVGSEIALKHFLKGLGKEAIIVNNEALPVVYRYLDPKKEIKFLKKDGIGTDIQDFDAIFIVDVGSWGQLGDFAEMIQS
;
A
#
# COMPACT_ATOMS: atom_id res chain seq x y z
N MET A 1 -6.00 -12.34 15.44
CA MET A 1 -5.17 -11.55 14.51
C MET A 1 -5.09 -12.18 13.13
N TRP A 2 -4.29 -13.23 12.89
CA TRP A 2 -4.11 -13.80 11.53
C TRP A 2 -5.40 -14.24 10.83
N LYS A 3 -6.33 -14.85 11.57
CA LYS A 3 -7.65 -15.24 11.02
C LYS A 3 -8.44 -14.02 10.52
N GLN A 4 -8.45 -12.92 11.26
CA GLN A 4 -9.19 -11.70 10.87
C GLN A 4 -8.61 -11.09 9.60
N ILE A 5 -7.27 -11.09 9.46
CA ILE A 5 -6.60 -10.64 8.24
C ILE A 5 -6.97 -11.55 7.07
N ALA A 6 -6.94 -12.88 7.27
CA ALA A 6 -7.35 -13.84 6.23
C ALA A 6 -8.82 -13.65 5.83
N ASP A 7 -9.71 -13.39 6.79
CA ASP A 7 -11.14 -13.15 6.53
C ASP A 7 -11.34 -11.89 5.67
N VAL A 8 -10.62 -10.80 5.96
CA VAL A 8 -10.61 -9.56 5.14
C VAL A 8 -10.10 -9.84 3.72
N ILE A 9 -9.01 -10.59 3.57
CA ILE A 9 -8.45 -10.94 2.25
C ILE A 9 -9.43 -11.81 1.46
N ASN A 10 -10.06 -12.77 2.13
CA ASN A 10 -10.99 -13.71 1.49
C ASN A 10 -12.26 -12.99 1.01
N SER A 11 -12.83 -12.08 1.81
CA SER A 11 -14.06 -11.35 1.48
C SER A 11 -13.84 -10.19 0.50
N GLY A 12 -12.71 -9.49 0.58
CA GLY A 12 -12.38 -8.37 -0.29
C GLY A 12 -11.92 -8.78 -1.69
N ARG A 13 -11.93 -7.85 -2.63
CA ARG A 13 -11.47 -8.02 -4.02
C ARG A 13 -10.42 -6.99 -4.40
N LYS A 14 -10.51 -5.75 -3.91
CA LYS A 14 -9.65 -4.63 -4.29
C LYS A 14 -9.02 -4.01 -3.05
N PHE A 15 -7.68 -3.97 -3.03
CA PHE A 15 -6.89 -3.54 -1.87
C PHE A 15 -5.95 -2.40 -2.21
N LEU A 16 -5.78 -1.49 -1.25
CA LEU A 16 -4.76 -0.46 -1.27
C LEU A 16 -3.64 -0.87 -0.30
N ILE A 17 -2.39 -0.70 -0.72
CA ILE A 17 -1.21 -0.96 0.10
C ILE A 17 -0.42 0.34 0.21
N THR A 18 0.01 0.68 1.42
CA THR A 18 0.85 1.84 1.70
C THR A 18 1.78 1.57 2.89
N SER A 19 2.80 2.41 3.05
CA SER A 19 3.76 2.34 4.14
C SER A 19 4.14 3.74 4.65
N HIS A 20 5.18 3.83 5.47
CA HIS A 20 5.64 5.06 6.09
C HIS A 20 6.31 6.04 5.11
N LEU A 21 6.42 7.31 5.53
CA LEU A 21 7.29 8.32 4.92
C LEU A 21 8.76 7.87 4.93
N PHE A 22 9.54 8.28 3.93
CA PHE A 22 10.96 7.92 3.81
C PHE A 22 11.17 6.40 3.69
N LEU A 23 10.51 5.80 2.70
CA LEU A 23 10.54 4.35 2.42
C LEU A 23 11.96 3.77 2.48
N GLU A 24 12.07 2.65 3.18
CA GLU A 24 13.27 1.82 3.18
C GLU A 24 13.05 0.48 2.49
N GLY A 25 14.10 -0.33 2.43
CA GLY A 25 14.07 -1.61 1.69
C GLY A 25 13.04 -2.59 2.24
N ASP A 26 12.82 -2.62 3.55
CA ASP A 26 11.86 -3.54 4.18
C ASP A 26 10.42 -3.16 3.85
N ALA A 27 10.05 -1.90 4.03
CA ALA A 27 8.77 -1.35 3.57
C ALA A 27 8.50 -1.68 2.10
N VAL A 28 9.42 -1.32 1.19
CA VAL A 28 9.26 -1.56 -0.26
C VAL A 28 9.11 -3.05 -0.57
N GLY A 29 9.94 -3.89 0.05
CA GLY A 29 9.88 -5.34 -0.12
C GLY A 29 8.55 -5.92 0.37
N SER A 30 8.08 -5.48 1.54
CA SER A 30 6.81 -5.89 2.15
C SER A 30 5.60 -5.53 1.29
N GLU A 31 5.57 -4.32 0.73
CA GLU A 31 4.49 -3.88 -0.17
C GLU A 31 4.42 -4.73 -1.44
N ILE A 32 5.57 -4.94 -2.08
CA ILE A 32 5.67 -5.75 -3.31
C ILE A 32 5.26 -7.19 -3.02
N ALA A 33 5.79 -7.79 -1.95
CA ALA A 33 5.46 -9.16 -1.56
C ALA A 33 3.96 -9.33 -1.31
N LEU A 34 3.34 -8.42 -0.56
CA LEU A 34 1.90 -8.46 -0.28
C LEU A 34 1.07 -8.28 -1.56
N LYS A 35 1.43 -7.34 -2.43
CA LYS A 35 0.76 -7.15 -3.72
C LYS A 35 0.81 -8.42 -4.57
N HIS A 36 1.98 -9.05 -4.69
CA HIS A 36 2.14 -10.28 -5.46
C HIS A 36 1.36 -11.45 -4.85
N PHE A 37 1.33 -11.56 -3.52
CA PHE A 37 0.52 -12.54 -2.82
C PHE A 37 -0.97 -12.37 -3.12
N LEU A 38 -1.52 -11.15 -2.93
CA LEU A 38 -2.93 -10.84 -3.21
C LEU A 38 -3.27 -11.10 -4.68
N LYS A 39 -2.41 -10.71 -5.62
CA LYS A 39 -2.57 -11.00 -7.04
C LYS A 39 -2.58 -12.51 -7.35
N GLY A 40 -1.74 -13.29 -6.67
CA GLY A 40 -1.72 -14.75 -6.76
C GLY A 40 -3.04 -15.39 -6.33
N LEU A 41 -3.81 -14.73 -5.45
CA LEU A 41 -5.15 -15.11 -5.04
C LEU A 41 -6.27 -14.57 -5.96
N GLY A 42 -5.91 -13.94 -7.09
CA GLY A 42 -6.87 -13.34 -8.02
C GLY A 42 -7.48 -12.02 -7.53
N LYS A 43 -6.85 -11.35 -6.56
CA LYS A 43 -7.28 -10.05 -6.04
C LYS A 43 -6.62 -8.90 -6.80
N GLU A 44 -7.27 -7.74 -6.79
CA GLU A 44 -6.70 -6.48 -7.25
C GLU A 44 -5.98 -5.79 -6.09
N ALA A 45 -4.74 -5.36 -6.32
CA ALA A 45 -3.97 -4.63 -5.33
C ALA A 45 -3.10 -3.56 -6.00
N ILE A 46 -3.12 -2.36 -5.45
CA ILE A 46 -2.25 -1.26 -5.87
C ILE A 46 -1.39 -0.81 -4.68
N ILE A 47 -0.19 -0.33 -4.98
CA ILE A 47 0.71 0.27 -3.98
C ILE A 47 0.76 1.76 -4.28
N VAL A 48 0.43 2.58 -3.27
CA VAL A 48 0.55 4.02 -3.36
C VAL A 48 1.16 4.56 -2.06
N ASN A 49 2.26 5.30 -2.19
CA ASN A 49 2.98 5.88 -1.07
C ASN A 49 2.91 7.41 -1.09
N ASN A 50 3.32 8.04 0.00
CA ASN A 50 3.37 9.50 0.09
C ASN A 50 4.28 10.10 -0.99
N GLU A 51 5.43 9.48 -1.23
CA GLU A 51 6.48 10.03 -2.09
C GLU A 51 6.99 9.01 -3.10
N ALA A 52 7.67 9.52 -4.13
CA ALA A 52 8.28 8.69 -5.15
C ALA A 52 9.32 7.73 -4.56
N LEU A 53 9.35 6.49 -5.08
CA LEU A 53 10.30 5.47 -4.66
C LEU A 53 11.76 5.98 -4.75
N PRO A 54 12.53 5.93 -3.65
CA PRO A 54 13.93 6.36 -3.64
C PRO A 54 14.75 5.61 -4.69
N VAL A 55 15.69 6.31 -5.34
CA VAL A 55 16.48 5.79 -6.47
C VAL A 55 17.13 4.44 -6.14
N VAL A 56 17.65 4.32 -4.91
CA VAL A 56 18.33 3.11 -4.41
C VAL A 56 17.43 1.88 -4.40
N TYR A 57 16.10 2.03 -4.30
CA TYR A 57 15.15 0.91 -4.26
C TYR A 57 14.43 0.65 -5.59
N ARG A 58 14.65 1.48 -6.62
CA ARG A 58 13.96 1.33 -7.92
C ARG A 58 14.23 0.00 -8.63
N TYR A 59 15.33 -0.67 -8.31
CA TYR A 59 15.62 -2.00 -8.83
C TYR A 59 14.64 -3.06 -8.33
N LEU A 60 13.99 -2.84 -7.19
CA LEU A 60 12.95 -3.72 -6.64
C LEU A 60 11.62 -3.59 -7.40
N ASP A 61 11.39 -2.45 -8.07
CA ASP A 61 10.19 -2.19 -8.87
C ASP A 61 10.53 -1.95 -10.37
N PRO A 62 11.03 -2.98 -11.07
CA PRO A 62 11.42 -2.83 -12.48
C PRO A 62 10.23 -2.52 -13.40
N LYS A 63 9.01 -2.82 -12.96
CA LYS A 63 7.76 -2.60 -13.70
C LYS A 63 7.11 -1.25 -13.39
N LYS A 64 7.68 -0.45 -12.47
CA LYS A 64 7.15 0.87 -12.07
C LYS A 64 5.71 0.78 -11.57
N GLU A 65 5.44 -0.28 -10.81
CA GLU A 65 4.15 -0.60 -10.24
C GLU A 65 3.83 0.20 -8.97
N ILE A 66 4.84 0.64 -8.22
CA ILE A 66 4.68 1.50 -7.04
C ILE A 66 4.35 2.91 -7.52
N LYS A 67 3.21 3.43 -7.05
CA LYS A 67 2.79 4.81 -7.29
C LYS A 67 3.02 5.65 -6.05
N PHE A 68 2.88 6.95 -6.22
CA PHE A 68 2.91 7.90 -5.12
C PHE A 68 1.81 8.94 -5.29
N LEU A 69 1.43 9.59 -4.18
CA LEU A 69 0.38 10.59 -4.16
C LEU A 69 0.67 11.71 -5.16
N LYS A 70 -0.36 12.06 -5.92
CA LYS A 70 -0.38 13.23 -6.77
C LYS A 70 -1.27 14.29 -6.14
N LYS A 71 -1.31 15.49 -6.73
CA LYS A 71 -2.16 16.59 -6.25
C LYS A 71 -3.65 16.23 -6.19
N ASP A 72 -4.08 15.28 -7.01
CA ASP A 72 -5.43 14.71 -7.09
C ASP A 72 -5.60 13.42 -6.25
N GLY A 73 -4.67 13.11 -5.34
CA GLY A 73 -4.71 11.94 -4.47
C GLY A 73 -4.20 10.67 -5.14
N ILE A 74 -4.91 9.56 -4.93
CA ILE A 74 -4.58 8.22 -5.46
C ILE A 74 -5.22 7.92 -6.83
N GLY A 75 -5.95 8.89 -7.41
CA GLY A 75 -6.64 8.76 -8.70
C GLY A 75 -7.97 8.01 -8.67
N THR A 76 -8.46 7.64 -7.49
CA THR A 76 -9.75 6.97 -7.21
C THR A 76 -10.14 7.31 -5.77
N ASP A 77 -11.38 7.04 -5.36
CA ASP A 77 -11.79 7.24 -3.96
C ASP A 77 -11.17 6.15 -3.07
N ILE A 78 -10.75 6.51 -1.87
CA ILE A 78 -10.25 5.54 -0.89
C ILE A 78 -11.33 4.55 -0.47
N GLN A 79 -12.61 4.94 -0.56
CA GLN A 79 -13.77 4.10 -0.32
C GLN A 79 -13.98 3.03 -1.40
N ASP A 80 -13.29 3.12 -2.55
CA ASP A 80 -13.35 2.09 -3.60
C ASP A 80 -12.55 0.83 -3.24
N PHE A 81 -11.85 0.81 -2.11
CA PHE A 81 -11.07 -0.33 -1.63
C PHE A 81 -11.80 -1.06 -0.51
N ASP A 82 -11.81 -2.39 -0.57
CA ASP A 82 -12.44 -3.22 0.45
C ASP A 82 -11.63 -3.22 1.76
N ALA A 83 -10.32 -3.02 1.66
CA ALA A 83 -9.43 -2.78 2.80
C ALA A 83 -8.14 -2.08 2.37
N ILE A 84 -7.50 -1.45 3.36
CA ILE A 84 -6.20 -0.80 3.23
C ILE A 84 -5.20 -1.57 4.10
N PHE A 85 -4.12 -2.03 3.50
CA PHE A 85 -2.99 -2.60 4.20
C PHE A 85 -1.92 -1.52 4.43
N ILE A 86 -1.70 -1.21 5.69
CA ILE A 86 -0.60 -0.36 6.15
C ILE A 86 0.49 -1.30 6.66
N VAL A 87 1.65 -1.30 6.00
CA VAL A 87 2.76 -2.20 6.33
C VAL A 87 3.98 -1.42 6.81
N ASP A 88 4.73 -2.00 7.76
CA ASP A 88 5.97 -1.42 8.29
C ASP A 88 5.82 -0.04 8.95
N VAL A 89 4.69 0.21 9.61
CA VAL A 89 4.40 1.49 10.28
C VAL A 89 4.33 1.31 11.79
N GLY A 90 5.11 2.11 12.53
CA GLY A 90 5.15 2.11 13.99
C GLY A 90 4.26 3.16 14.66
N SER A 91 3.82 4.20 13.93
CA SER A 91 2.92 5.23 14.48
C SER A 91 2.15 5.98 13.39
N TRP A 92 1.02 6.57 13.76
CA TRP A 92 0.14 7.29 12.81
C TRP A 92 0.83 8.44 12.08
N GLY A 93 1.73 9.17 12.77
CA GLY A 93 2.47 10.30 12.17
C GLY A 93 3.41 9.90 11.03
N GLN A 94 3.75 8.61 10.90
CA GLN A 94 4.57 8.11 9.80
C GLN A 94 3.78 7.96 8.50
N LEU A 95 2.45 8.02 8.53
CA LEU A 95 1.60 7.88 7.34
C LEU A 95 1.53 9.13 6.48
N GLY A 96 2.02 10.29 6.94
CA GLY A 96 1.95 11.54 6.17
C GLY A 96 0.51 11.86 5.74
N ASP A 97 0.32 12.19 4.47
CA ASP A 97 -0.97 12.57 3.89
C ASP A 97 -2.00 11.43 3.94
N PHE A 98 -1.57 10.16 3.96
CA PHE A 98 -2.48 9.02 4.14
C PHE A 98 -3.16 9.01 5.51
N ALA A 99 -2.56 9.63 6.52
CA ALA A 99 -3.15 9.71 7.86
C ALA A 99 -4.53 10.39 7.83
N GLU A 100 -4.65 11.46 7.05
CA GLU A 100 -5.88 12.24 6.90
C GLU A 100 -6.88 11.53 5.99
N MET A 101 -6.40 10.98 4.86
CA MET A 101 -7.24 10.25 3.90
C MET A 101 -7.96 9.04 4.51
N ILE A 102 -7.36 8.36 5.50
CA ILE A 102 -7.94 7.16 6.11
C ILE A 102 -8.98 7.53 7.20
N GLN A 103 -8.89 8.74 7.76
CA GLN A 103 -9.81 9.19 8.82
C GLN A 103 -11.08 9.89 8.29
N SER A 104 -11.14 10.22 7.00
CA SER A 104 -12.27 10.87 6.34
C SER A 104 -13.36 9.89 5.92
#